data_AF-A0A919GBN8-F1
#
_entry.id   AF-A0A919GBN8-F1
#
_cell.length_a   1.000
_cell.length_b   1.000
_cell.length_c   1.000
_cell.angle_alpha   90.00
_cell.angle_beta   90.00
_cell.angle_gamma   90.00
#
_symmetry.space_group_name_H-M   'P 1'
#
loop_
_entity.id
_entity.type
_entity.pdbx_description
1 polymer ?
#
loop_
_entity_poly.entity_id
_entity_poly.type
_entity_poly.pdbx_seq_one_letter_code
_entity_poly.pdbx_strand_id
1 'polypeptide(L)'
;MSHGSPSYGVQQWSLGQLLDSATPLTVRDTKGAVGAAAGTETAGPFPQAVLNVPPGRPAPVDGVYTPAPGPITVVGRADPGGPVDRVDLWEGRWAGAPGEIVLMRPPGQHHGVRETLGNRLLLPGAPPLTIVGFASSISQSAGARVTPGQVAALHPAATQLLLRFTRAGTEEVATGDRGSGTDRQNVRMDEVTISEEDRRQLGAWAADCAERVLHLFEADAPADTRPREAIEGIRRYARGEIPRGPLRPLAHAALAAAREAGAPAATAAARAAGYAAATPYIHALASPHQSNHVLAPAVQTARARELAADGSSGTGTGDSCGDLEIRRAIEHAPPAVRGILAQLPARGPGRSRAEVLRHRLDAALRD
;
A
#
# COMPACT_ATOMS: atom_id res chain seq x y z
N MET A 1 4.21 18.86 -39.84
CA MET A 1 3.36 19.27 -38.71
C MET A 1 2.27 18.23 -38.56
N SER A 2 2.35 17.39 -37.53
CA SER A 2 1.29 16.44 -37.17
C SER A 2 1.24 16.35 -35.65
N HIS A 3 0.07 16.70 -35.11
CA HIS A 3 -0.22 16.78 -33.69
C HIS A 3 -0.43 15.37 -33.12
N GLY A 4 0.50 14.90 -32.27
CA GLY A 4 0.30 13.74 -31.41
C GLY A 4 -0.29 14.17 -30.08
N SER A 5 -1.57 13.86 -29.85
CA SER A 5 -2.24 14.08 -28.56
C SER A 5 -1.62 13.19 -27.48
N PRO A 6 -1.21 13.72 -26.31
CA PRO A 6 -0.74 12.90 -25.21
C PRO A 6 -1.94 12.31 -24.44
N SER A 7 -2.04 10.99 -24.41
CA SER A 7 -2.97 10.24 -23.56
C SER A 7 -2.59 10.41 -22.08
N TYR A 8 -3.43 11.10 -21.33
CA TYR A 8 -3.28 11.37 -19.90
C TYR A 8 -3.65 10.14 -19.06
N GLY A 9 -2.65 9.45 -18.50
CA GLY A 9 -2.85 8.40 -17.51
C GLY A 9 -3.08 9.00 -16.12
N VAL A 10 -4.33 9.14 -15.70
CA VAL A 10 -4.69 9.45 -14.31
C VAL A 10 -4.44 8.20 -13.47
N GLN A 11 -3.34 8.17 -12.70
CA GLN A 11 -3.10 7.08 -11.74
C GLN A 11 -4.03 7.24 -10.53
N GLN A 12 -5.17 6.55 -10.60
CA GLN A 12 -6.10 6.35 -9.49
C GLN A 12 -5.67 5.11 -8.70
N TRP A 13 -5.06 5.31 -7.54
CA TRP A 13 -4.57 4.25 -6.65
C TRP A 13 -5.73 3.47 -6.01
N SER A 14 -5.59 2.14 -5.86
CA SER A 14 -6.62 1.27 -5.29
C SER A 14 -6.38 1.03 -3.79
N LEU A 15 -7.42 1.22 -2.98
CA LEU A 15 -7.42 1.09 -1.52
C LEU A 15 -6.95 -0.26 -0.96
N GLY A 16 -7.06 -1.35 -1.73
CA GLY A 16 -6.51 -2.65 -1.31
C GLY A 16 -5.02 -2.58 -0.99
N GLN A 17 -4.28 -1.67 -1.63
CA GLN A 17 -2.87 -1.42 -1.34
C GLN A 17 -2.64 -0.63 -0.04
N LEU A 18 -3.65 0.10 0.44
CA LEU A 18 -3.56 1.04 1.56
C LEU A 18 -4.12 0.48 2.89
N LEU A 19 -4.93 -0.57 2.84
CA LEU A 19 -5.55 -1.19 4.04
C LEU A 19 -4.96 -2.55 4.42
N ASP A 20 -4.23 -3.21 3.52
CA ASP A 20 -3.80 -4.61 3.66
C ASP A 20 -2.36 -4.79 4.14
N SER A 21 -1.85 -3.87 4.94
CA SER A 21 -0.60 -4.08 5.64
C SER A 21 -0.81 -4.93 6.90
N ALA A 22 -1.10 -6.20 6.70
CA ALA A 22 -0.67 -7.23 7.63
C ALA A 22 0.59 -7.84 7.02
N THR A 23 1.76 -7.47 7.54
CA THR A 23 2.99 -8.16 7.15
C THR A 23 2.95 -9.58 7.71
N PRO A 24 3.04 -10.64 6.88
CA PRO A 24 3.34 -11.96 7.38
C PRO A 24 4.78 -11.98 7.91
N LEU A 25 4.95 -12.60 9.09
CA LEU A 25 6.26 -12.90 9.66
C LEU A 25 7.08 -13.72 8.66
N THR A 26 8.19 -13.15 8.18
CA THR A 26 9.19 -13.92 7.44
C THR A 26 10.08 -14.60 8.47
N VAL A 27 9.71 -15.81 8.88
CA VAL A 27 10.56 -16.63 9.77
C VAL A 27 11.75 -17.11 8.96
N ARG A 28 12.90 -16.46 9.12
CA ARG A 28 14.18 -16.98 8.68
C ARG A 28 14.59 -18.07 9.66
N ASP A 29 14.43 -19.30 9.20
CA ASP A 29 14.97 -20.51 9.79
C ASP A 29 14.26 -21.00 11.07
N THR A 30 13.52 -22.11 10.97
CA THR A 30 13.14 -22.92 12.13
C THR A 30 13.14 -24.40 11.77
N LYS A 31 14.31 -25.03 11.84
CA LYS A 31 14.36 -26.45 12.19
C LYS A 31 13.90 -26.56 13.66
N GLY A 32 12.58 -26.70 13.84
CA GLY A 32 11.94 -26.95 15.13
C GLY A 32 11.58 -25.69 15.93
N ALA A 33 10.46 -25.05 15.59
CA ALA A 33 9.69 -24.24 16.53
C ALA A 33 8.22 -24.19 16.10
N VAL A 34 7.53 -25.33 16.18
CA VAL A 34 6.06 -25.36 16.22
C VAL A 34 5.69 -25.69 17.66
N GLY A 35 5.62 -24.64 18.47
CA GLY A 35 5.23 -24.72 19.87
C GLY A 35 4.62 -23.40 20.30
N ALA A 36 3.30 -23.42 20.46
CA ALA A 36 2.50 -22.40 21.15
C ALA A 36 2.39 -21.00 20.49
N ALA A 37 1.62 -20.90 19.41
CA ALA A 37 0.76 -19.74 19.20
C ALA A 37 -0.57 -20.25 18.61
N ALA A 38 -1.68 -19.91 19.26
CA ALA A 38 -3.01 -20.40 18.91
C ALA A 38 -3.50 -19.83 17.56
N GLY A 39 -3.05 -20.42 16.46
CA GLY A 39 -3.59 -20.22 15.10
C GLY A 39 -4.31 -21.49 14.65
N THR A 40 -5.55 -21.38 14.18
CA THR A 40 -6.34 -22.56 13.78
C THR A 40 -6.00 -23.08 12.39
N GLU A 41 -5.29 -22.30 11.55
CA GLU A 41 -4.90 -22.74 10.20
C GLU A 41 -3.54 -22.17 9.78
N THR A 42 -2.74 -23.00 9.12
CA THR A 42 -1.41 -22.66 8.59
C THR A 42 -1.31 -23.07 7.11
N ALA A 43 -0.54 -22.34 6.31
CA ALA A 43 -0.22 -22.73 4.94
C ALA A 43 1.26 -22.44 4.61
N GLY A 44 1.86 -23.28 3.78
CA GLY A 44 3.30 -23.35 3.58
C GLY A 44 3.93 -24.48 4.40
N PRO A 45 5.26 -24.54 4.52
CA PRO A 45 6.26 -23.61 4.00
C PRO A 45 6.32 -23.53 2.47
N PHE A 46 6.29 -22.31 1.91
CA PHE A 46 6.50 -22.07 0.47
C PHE A 46 7.90 -21.52 0.20
N PRO A 47 8.74 -22.15 -0.64
CA PRO A 47 10.08 -21.63 -0.92
C PRO A 47 10.02 -20.27 -1.63
N GLN A 48 10.94 -19.38 -1.28
CA GLN A 48 10.98 -17.99 -1.74
C GLN A 48 12.38 -17.60 -2.22
N ALA A 49 12.43 -16.96 -3.39
CA ALA A 49 13.63 -16.34 -3.96
C ALA A 49 13.39 -14.83 -4.13
N VAL A 50 14.45 -14.03 -4.01
CA VAL A 50 14.42 -12.58 -4.30
C VAL A 50 15.35 -12.33 -5.48
N LEU A 51 14.79 -11.84 -6.58
CA LEU A 51 15.54 -11.55 -7.81
C LEU A 51 15.67 -10.03 -7.97
N ASN A 52 16.90 -9.55 -8.11
CA ASN A 52 17.18 -8.11 -8.22
C ASN A 52 17.31 -7.70 -9.68
N VAL A 53 16.42 -6.84 -10.15
CA VAL A 53 16.45 -6.26 -11.49
C VAL A 53 17.46 -5.10 -11.49
N PRO A 54 18.52 -5.14 -12.32
CA PRO A 54 19.58 -4.15 -12.31
C PRO A 54 19.09 -2.76 -12.75
N PRO A 55 19.81 -1.69 -12.36
CA PRO A 55 19.59 -0.38 -12.93
C PRO A 55 19.95 -0.38 -14.42
N GLY A 56 19.03 0.11 -15.26
CA GLY A 56 19.17 0.15 -16.70
C GLY A 56 17.96 -0.49 -17.40
N ARG A 57 17.31 0.26 -18.30
CA ARG A 57 16.23 -0.28 -19.11
C ARG A 57 16.85 -0.74 -20.44
N PRO A 58 17.05 -2.05 -20.67
CA PRO A 58 17.49 -2.51 -21.98
C PRO A 58 16.49 -2.04 -23.04
N ALA A 59 16.98 -1.89 -24.28
CA ALA A 59 16.14 -1.44 -25.39
C ALA A 59 14.86 -2.31 -25.47
N PRO A 60 13.68 -1.72 -25.71
CA PRO A 60 12.44 -2.48 -25.77
C PRO A 60 12.52 -3.54 -26.88
N VAL A 61 12.41 -4.82 -26.53
CA VAL A 61 12.30 -5.94 -27.49
C VAL A 61 10.86 -6.42 -27.54
N ASP A 62 10.32 -6.65 -28.73
CA ASP A 62 8.94 -7.11 -28.90
C ASP A 62 8.73 -8.48 -28.26
N GLY A 63 7.57 -8.67 -27.61
CA GLY A 63 7.28 -9.87 -26.84
C GLY A 63 8.08 -10.01 -25.54
N VAL A 64 8.91 -9.03 -25.18
CA VAL A 64 9.71 -9.04 -23.94
C VAL A 64 9.26 -7.92 -23.00
N TYR A 65 8.98 -8.29 -21.76
CA TYR A 65 8.74 -7.38 -20.66
C TYR A 65 9.95 -7.33 -19.73
N THR A 66 10.42 -6.10 -19.48
CA THR A 66 11.43 -5.82 -18.45
C THR A 66 10.81 -4.98 -17.34
N PRO A 67 10.78 -5.49 -16.10
CA PRO A 67 10.20 -4.78 -14.98
C PRO A 67 11.08 -3.59 -14.58
N ALA A 68 10.52 -2.71 -13.75
CA ALA A 68 11.30 -1.61 -13.17
C ALA A 68 12.47 -2.16 -12.32
N PRO A 69 13.60 -1.43 -12.24
CA PRO A 69 14.72 -1.82 -11.38
C PRO A 69 14.27 -2.00 -9.92
N GLY A 70 14.86 -2.99 -9.24
CA GLY A 70 14.55 -3.31 -7.84
C GLY A 70 14.31 -4.79 -7.58
N PRO A 71 14.06 -5.16 -6.31
CA PRO A 71 13.84 -6.54 -5.92
C PRO A 71 12.44 -7.03 -6.32
N ILE A 72 12.36 -8.26 -6.80
CA ILE A 72 11.12 -8.99 -7.04
C ILE A 72 11.14 -10.28 -6.23
N THR A 73 10.21 -10.39 -5.30
CA THR A 73 10.00 -11.60 -4.49
C THR A 73 9.19 -12.62 -5.28
N VAL A 74 9.77 -13.79 -5.54
CA VAL A 74 9.15 -14.91 -6.26
C VAL A 74 8.93 -16.06 -5.29
N VAL A 75 7.69 -16.55 -5.21
CA VAL A 75 7.34 -17.67 -4.32
C VAL A 75 6.82 -18.85 -5.12
N GLY A 76 7.28 -20.06 -4.78
CA GLY A 76 6.77 -21.30 -5.37
C GLY A 76 5.46 -21.73 -4.71
N ARG A 77 4.39 -21.81 -5.50
CA ARG A 77 3.06 -22.20 -5.01
C ARG A 77 2.33 -23.00 -6.08
N ALA A 78 1.84 -24.19 -5.71
CA ALA A 78 1.20 -25.10 -6.66
C ALA A 78 -0.21 -24.64 -7.07
N ASP A 79 -0.95 -23.99 -6.18
CA ASP A 79 -2.36 -23.64 -6.37
C ASP A 79 -2.67 -22.21 -5.88
N PRO A 80 -3.53 -21.43 -6.56
CA PRO A 80 -3.92 -20.09 -6.12
C PRO A 80 -4.69 -20.09 -4.79
N GLY A 81 -5.34 -21.19 -4.43
CA GLY A 81 -6.08 -21.39 -3.19
C GLY A 81 -5.24 -21.91 -2.04
N GLY A 82 -5.86 -21.95 -0.86
CA GLY A 82 -5.26 -22.44 0.38
C GLY A 82 -6.15 -22.12 1.57
N PRO A 83 -5.90 -22.75 2.73
CA PRO A 83 -6.72 -22.53 3.93
C PRO A 83 -6.58 -21.09 4.46
N VAL A 84 -5.38 -20.51 4.36
CA VAL A 84 -5.07 -19.20 4.95
C VAL A 84 -5.23 -18.03 3.97
N ASP A 85 -4.81 -18.21 2.71
CA ASP A 85 -4.81 -17.16 1.69
C ASP A 85 -5.34 -17.74 0.37
N ARG A 86 -6.24 -17.01 -0.28
CA ARG A 86 -6.70 -17.32 -1.63
C ARG A 86 -6.33 -16.14 -2.52
N VAL A 87 -5.50 -16.43 -3.50
CA VAL A 87 -5.06 -15.47 -4.51
C VAL A 87 -6.16 -15.35 -5.55
N ASP A 88 -6.61 -14.12 -5.78
CA ASP A 88 -7.62 -13.80 -6.78
C ASP A 88 -6.97 -13.63 -8.15
N LEU A 89 -7.12 -14.65 -9.01
CA LEU A 89 -6.63 -14.64 -10.38
C LEU A 89 -7.64 -13.92 -11.26
N TRP A 90 -7.29 -12.73 -11.72
CA TRP A 90 -8.21 -11.86 -12.47
C TRP A 90 -7.94 -11.88 -13.97
N GLU A 91 -6.80 -12.41 -14.44
CA GLU A 91 -6.52 -12.60 -15.85
C GLU A 91 -5.57 -13.79 -16.10
N GLY A 92 -5.82 -14.54 -17.18
CA GLY A 92 -5.00 -15.68 -17.58
C GLY A 92 -5.24 -16.94 -16.76
N ARG A 93 -4.16 -17.66 -16.43
CA ARG A 93 -4.20 -18.91 -15.65
C ARG A 93 -3.10 -18.93 -14.59
N TRP A 94 -3.22 -19.84 -13.62
CA TRP A 94 -2.14 -20.12 -12.69
C TRP A 94 -0.94 -20.77 -13.39
N ALA A 95 0.28 -20.55 -12.88
CA ALA A 95 1.48 -21.19 -13.40
C ALA A 95 1.42 -22.70 -13.12
N GLY A 96 1.44 -23.51 -14.20
CA GLY A 96 1.33 -24.96 -14.15
C GLY A 96 2.60 -25.70 -14.59
N ALA A 97 3.51 -25.03 -15.30
CA ALA A 97 4.74 -25.63 -15.83
C ALA A 97 6.01 -24.82 -15.49
N PRO A 98 7.21 -25.44 -15.56
CA PRO A 98 8.47 -24.69 -15.58
C PRO A 98 8.49 -23.66 -16.71
N GLY A 99 9.09 -22.50 -16.46
CA GLY A 99 9.14 -21.39 -17.41
C GLY A 99 7.89 -20.50 -17.41
N GLU A 100 6.92 -20.73 -16.53
CA GLU A 100 5.71 -19.91 -16.40
C GLU A 100 5.73 -19.06 -15.13
N ILE A 101 5.14 -17.86 -15.19
CA ILE A 101 5.02 -16.95 -14.05
C ILE A 101 3.66 -16.26 -14.01
N VAL A 102 3.12 -16.13 -12.79
CA VAL A 102 1.96 -15.29 -12.48
C VAL A 102 2.45 -14.05 -11.76
N LEU A 103 2.05 -12.87 -12.23
CA LEU A 103 2.47 -11.60 -11.65
C LEU A 103 1.42 -11.11 -10.65
N MET A 104 1.91 -10.69 -9.47
CA MET A 104 1.04 -10.18 -8.42
C MET A 104 0.75 -8.70 -8.68
N ARG A 105 -0.46 -8.39 -9.13
CA ARG A 105 -0.87 -7.04 -9.55
C ARG A 105 -2.26 -6.73 -9.03
N PRO A 106 -2.56 -5.45 -8.72
CA PRO A 106 -3.94 -5.04 -8.47
C PRO A 106 -4.84 -5.41 -9.67
N PRO A 107 -6.11 -5.77 -9.44
CA PRO A 107 -7.03 -6.10 -10.53
C PRO A 107 -7.09 -5.03 -11.62
N GLY A 108 -6.92 -5.44 -12.87
CA GLY A 108 -6.95 -4.56 -14.04
C GLY A 108 -5.73 -3.63 -14.18
N GLN A 109 -4.64 -3.86 -13.43
CA GLN A 109 -3.42 -3.05 -13.54
C GLN A 109 -2.24 -3.85 -14.09
N HIS A 110 -1.54 -3.20 -15.03
CA HIS A 110 -0.26 -3.64 -15.59
C HIS A 110 0.79 -2.54 -15.38
N HIS A 111 2.00 -2.92 -15.01
CA HIS A 111 3.16 -2.06 -14.79
C HIS A 111 3.96 -1.81 -16.09
N GLY A 112 3.30 -1.86 -17.25
CA GLY A 112 3.89 -1.49 -18.54
C GLY A 112 3.10 -2.00 -19.74
N VAL A 113 3.26 -1.33 -20.89
CA VAL A 113 2.57 -1.65 -22.15
C VAL A 113 2.86 -3.05 -22.72
N ARG A 114 3.91 -3.72 -22.22
CA ARG A 114 4.33 -5.07 -22.63
C ARG A 114 4.17 -6.11 -21.52
N GLU A 115 3.64 -5.72 -20.37
CA GLU A 115 3.32 -6.67 -19.30
C GLU A 115 1.98 -7.34 -19.63
N THR A 116 1.96 -8.16 -20.68
CA THR A 116 0.78 -8.83 -21.19
C THR A 116 0.98 -10.34 -21.16
N LEU A 117 -0.13 -11.10 -21.16
CA LEU A 117 -0.07 -12.55 -21.29
C LEU A 117 0.73 -12.98 -22.52
N GLY A 118 1.51 -14.05 -22.39
CA GLY A 118 2.34 -14.60 -23.46
C GLY A 118 3.71 -13.94 -23.62
N ASN A 119 3.89 -12.70 -23.13
CA ASN A 119 5.19 -12.04 -23.17
C ASN A 119 6.19 -12.68 -22.20
N ARG A 120 7.47 -12.60 -22.56
CA ARG A 120 8.60 -13.11 -21.77
C ARG A 120 9.06 -12.06 -20.78
N LEU A 121 9.01 -12.39 -19.50
CA LEU A 121 9.64 -11.65 -18.42
C LEU A 121 11.10 -12.08 -18.28
N LEU A 122 12.01 -11.11 -18.33
CA LEU A 122 13.42 -11.33 -18.04
C LEU A 122 13.71 -10.95 -16.59
N LEU A 123 14.09 -11.93 -15.79
CA LEU A 123 14.61 -11.74 -14.44
C LEU A 123 16.06 -12.22 -14.40
N PRO A 124 17.01 -11.38 -13.92
CA PRO A 124 18.40 -11.81 -13.75
C PRO A 124 18.50 -13.05 -12.86
N GLY A 125 19.32 -14.02 -13.27
CA GLY A 125 19.48 -15.28 -12.54
C GLY A 125 18.34 -16.29 -12.75
N ALA A 126 17.37 -15.98 -13.61
CA ALA A 126 16.32 -16.91 -14.03
C ALA A 126 16.33 -17.08 -15.56
N PRO A 127 15.93 -18.26 -16.08
CA PRO A 127 15.57 -18.37 -17.49
C PRO A 127 14.38 -17.45 -17.81
N PRO A 128 14.20 -17.01 -19.08
CA PRO A 128 13.03 -16.22 -19.47
C PRO A 128 11.72 -16.91 -19.09
N LEU A 129 10.86 -16.21 -18.35
CA LEU A 129 9.58 -16.75 -17.86
C LEU A 129 8.43 -16.17 -18.68
N THR A 130 7.50 -16.99 -19.15
CA THR A 130 6.28 -16.51 -19.82
C THR A 130 5.27 -16.05 -18.79
N ILE A 131 4.74 -14.83 -18.98
CA ILE A 131 3.63 -14.32 -18.19
C ILE A 131 2.36 -15.09 -18.59
N VAL A 132 1.84 -15.91 -17.69
CA VAL A 132 0.65 -16.75 -17.95
C VAL A 132 -0.59 -16.31 -17.19
N GLY A 133 -0.43 -15.41 -16.22
CA GLY A 133 -1.55 -14.87 -15.45
C GLY A 133 -1.20 -13.66 -14.61
N PHE A 134 -2.25 -12.97 -14.18
CA PHE A 134 -2.20 -11.88 -13.23
C PHE A 134 -3.15 -12.16 -12.08
N ALA A 135 -2.65 -11.93 -10.87
CA ALA A 135 -3.43 -12.18 -9.68
C ALA A 135 -3.19 -11.15 -8.59
N SER A 136 -4.14 -11.01 -7.68
CA SER A 136 -4.01 -10.17 -6.48
C SER A 136 -4.11 -11.03 -5.23
N SER A 137 -3.32 -10.70 -4.22
CA SER A 137 -3.41 -11.30 -2.89
C SER A 137 -3.44 -10.18 -1.87
N ILE A 138 -4.21 -10.40 -0.81
CA ILE A 138 -4.38 -9.47 0.30
C ILE A 138 -3.01 -9.20 0.96
N SER A 139 -2.21 -10.24 1.22
CA SER A 139 -0.94 -10.08 1.97
C SER A 139 0.17 -9.37 1.19
N GLN A 140 0.06 -9.28 -0.15
CA GLN A 140 1.08 -8.74 -1.07
C GLN A 140 2.52 -9.23 -0.77
N SER A 141 2.65 -10.42 -0.19
CA SER A 141 3.92 -10.94 0.33
C SER A 141 4.83 -11.53 -0.76
N ALA A 142 4.40 -11.47 -2.01
CA ALA A 142 5.14 -11.90 -3.19
C ALA A 142 4.83 -10.96 -4.36
N GLY A 143 5.84 -10.61 -5.15
CA GLY A 143 5.67 -9.85 -6.40
C GLY A 143 5.32 -10.76 -7.59
N ALA A 144 5.61 -12.06 -7.47
CA ALA A 144 5.25 -13.08 -8.45
C ALA A 144 5.13 -14.48 -7.83
N ARG A 145 4.41 -15.36 -8.52
CA ARG A 145 4.22 -16.77 -8.17
C ARG A 145 4.63 -17.66 -9.33
N VAL A 146 5.31 -18.77 -9.03
CA VAL A 146 5.74 -19.80 -9.99
C VAL A 146 5.44 -21.18 -9.41
N THR A 147 5.64 -22.24 -10.20
CA THR A 147 5.52 -23.61 -9.69
C THR A 147 6.58 -23.93 -8.63
N PRO A 148 6.34 -24.88 -7.70
CA PRO A 148 7.34 -25.30 -6.73
C PRO A 148 8.66 -25.76 -7.37
N GLY A 149 8.59 -26.47 -8.50
CA GLY A 149 9.78 -26.87 -9.26
C GLY A 149 10.54 -25.68 -9.84
N GLN A 150 9.82 -24.67 -10.35
CA GLN A 150 10.44 -23.46 -10.90
C GLN A 150 11.13 -22.63 -9.82
N VAL A 151 10.54 -22.47 -8.63
CA VAL A 151 11.21 -21.70 -7.56
C VAL A 151 12.45 -22.41 -7.04
N ALA A 152 12.46 -23.75 -7.01
CA ALA A 152 13.64 -24.52 -6.60
C ALA A 152 14.85 -24.25 -7.53
N ALA A 153 14.60 -24.11 -8.83
CA ALA A 153 15.61 -23.72 -9.81
C ALA A 153 16.12 -22.27 -9.65
N LEU A 154 15.41 -21.42 -8.89
CA LEU A 154 15.81 -20.06 -8.56
C LEU A 154 16.66 -19.97 -7.28
N HIS A 155 17.05 -21.12 -6.69
CA HIS A 155 17.86 -21.21 -5.47
C HIS A 155 17.26 -20.39 -4.31
N PRO A 156 16.10 -20.80 -3.78
CA PRO A 156 15.39 -20.04 -2.76
C PRO A 156 16.20 -19.98 -1.47
N ALA A 157 16.36 -18.79 -0.92
CA ALA A 157 17.09 -18.55 0.33
C ALA A 157 16.18 -18.32 1.54
N ALA A 158 14.86 -18.32 1.32
CA ALA A 158 13.86 -18.08 2.35
C ALA A 158 12.62 -18.94 2.11
N THR A 159 11.72 -18.91 3.08
CA THR A 159 10.44 -19.61 3.03
C THR A 159 9.35 -18.71 3.57
N GLN A 160 8.17 -18.79 2.97
CA GLN A 160 6.96 -18.10 3.39
C GLN A 160 6.04 -19.07 4.15
N LEU A 161 5.64 -18.65 5.36
CA LEU A 161 4.54 -19.26 6.11
C LEU A 161 3.38 -18.27 6.20
N LEU A 162 2.16 -18.78 6.02
CA LEU A 162 0.93 -18.03 6.17
C LEU A 162 0.18 -18.56 7.39
N LEU A 163 -0.28 -17.65 8.25
CA LEU A 163 -0.95 -17.97 9.51
C LEU A 163 -2.30 -17.25 9.58
N ARG A 164 -3.34 -17.96 10.05
CA ARG A 164 -4.62 -17.35 10.43
C ARG A 164 -4.71 -17.24 11.95
N PHE A 165 -4.85 -16.02 12.46
CA PHE A 165 -5.06 -15.74 13.87
C PHE A 165 -6.55 -15.66 14.20
N THR A 166 -6.97 -16.28 15.31
CA THR A 166 -8.38 -16.31 15.77
C THR A 166 -8.82 -15.03 16.51
N ARG A 167 -7.87 -14.14 16.82
CA ARG A 167 -8.09 -12.78 17.33
C ARG A 167 -7.10 -11.83 16.64
N ALA A 168 -7.50 -10.58 16.43
CA ALA A 168 -6.57 -9.50 16.13
C ALA A 168 -5.75 -9.22 17.41
N GLY A 169 -4.57 -9.81 17.52
CA GLY A 169 -3.62 -9.56 18.61
C GLY A 169 -2.76 -8.33 18.33
N THR A 170 -2.35 -7.64 19.38
CA THR A 170 -1.18 -6.76 19.38
C THR A 170 0.04 -7.56 18.92
N GLU A 171 0.89 -6.97 18.08
CA GLU A 171 2.15 -7.58 17.61
C GLU A 171 3.09 -7.78 18.81
N GLU A 172 3.03 -8.94 19.46
CA GLU A 172 4.05 -9.41 20.38
C GLU A 172 4.89 -10.43 19.63
N VAL A 173 6.12 -10.04 19.28
CA VAL A 173 7.07 -10.89 18.59
C VAL A 173 7.44 -12.04 19.54
N ALA A 174 6.90 -13.22 19.30
CA ALA A 174 7.32 -14.44 19.99
C ALA A 174 8.74 -14.82 19.50
N THR A 175 9.77 -14.21 20.08
CA THR A 175 11.12 -14.75 20.04
C THR A 175 11.14 -15.96 20.98
N GLY A 176 11.18 -17.16 20.40
CA GLY A 176 11.31 -18.39 21.16
C GLY A 176 12.63 -18.42 21.92
N ASP A 177 12.53 -18.37 23.25
CA ASP A 177 13.62 -18.59 24.19
C ASP A 177 14.18 -20.02 24.05
N ARG A 178 15.51 -20.13 23.96
CA ARG A 178 16.27 -21.28 24.45
C ARG A 178 17.57 -20.78 25.06
N GLY A 179 17.60 -20.67 26.39
CA GLY A 179 18.82 -20.42 27.13
C GLY A 179 19.86 -21.55 26.99
N SER A 180 21.13 -21.16 26.85
CA SER A 180 22.17 -21.44 27.86
C SER A 180 23.50 -20.78 27.46
N GLY A 181 24.06 -19.96 28.37
CA GLY A 181 25.52 -19.74 28.46
C GLY A 181 26.07 -18.46 27.85
N THR A 182 26.11 -17.40 28.67
CA THR A 182 27.24 -16.46 28.81
C THR A 182 27.69 -15.66 27.58
N ASP A 183 27.16 -14.45 27.40
CA ASP A 183 27.88 -13.21 27.73
C ASP A 183 26.94 -12.00 27.57
N ARG A 184 26.91 -11.14 28.59
CA ARG A 184 26.06 -9.95 28.63
C ARG A 184 26.76 -8.84 27.86
N GLN A 185 26.55 -8.79 26.54
CA GLN A 185 26.74 -7.54 25.79
C GLN A 185 25.44 -7.14 25.08
N ASN A 186 24.81 -6.18 25.74
CA ASN A 186 23.58 -5.48 25.40
C ASN A 186 23.75 -4.72 24.07
N VAL A 187 23.52 -5.37 22.93
CA VAL A 187 23.29 -4.67 21.66
C VAL A 187 21.78 -4.47 21.52
N ARG A 188 21.30 -3.30 21.97
CA ARG A 188 19.95 -2.83 21.65
C ARG A 188 19.87 -2.64 20.14
N MET A 189 19.08 -3.48 19.46
CA MET A 189 18.65 -3.23 18.10
C MET A 189 17.34 -2.45 18.24
N ASP A 190 17.41 -1.12 18.07
CA ASP A 190 16.27 -0.21 18.22
C ASP A 190 15.15 -0.60 17.22
N GLU A 191 14.10 -1.23 17.72
CA GLU A 191 12.91 -1.59 16.95
C GLU A 191 12.04 -0.33 16.75
N VAL A 192 12.16 0.30 15.58
CA VAL A 192 11.39 1.49 15.19
C VAL A 192 9.91 1.10 15.08
N THR A 193 9.15 1.31 16.16
CA THR A 193 7.71 1.01 16.23
C THR A 193 6.92 2.30 16.38
N ILE A 194 6.07 2.62 15.39
CA ILE A 194 5.10 3.71 15.51
C ILE A 194 4.12 3.32 16.64
N SER A 195 3.95 4.17 17.65
CA SER A 195 3.09 3.85 18.79
C SER A 195 1.61 3.93 18.43
N GLU A 196 0.74 3.22 19.17
CA GLU A 196 -0.71 3.36 18.97
C GLU A 196 -1.21 4.77 19.31
N GLU A 197 -0.51 5.50 20.20
CA GLU A 197 -0.83 6.91 20.48
C GLU A 197 -0.52 7.80 19.28
N ASP A 198 0.65 7.62 18.64
CA ASP A 198 1.00 8.38 17.44
C ASP A 198 0.01 8.09 16.29
N ARG A 199 -0.46 6.83 16.16
CA ARG A 199 -1.51 6.47 15.19
C ARG A 199 -2.84 7.15 15.49
N ARG A 200 -3.24 7.27 16.77
CA ARG A 200 -4.46 7.99 17.16
C ARG A 200 -4.35 9.48 16.86
N GLN A 201 -3.21 10.11 17.14
CA GLN A 201 -2.96 11.51 16.82
C GLN A 201 -2.95 11.77 15.31
N LEU A 202 -2.32 10.87 14.53
CA LEU A 202 -2.40 10.89 13.07
C LEU A 202 -3.86 10.77 12.59
N GLY A 203 -4.64 9.86 13.17
CA GLY A 203 -6.04 9.65 12.85
C GLY A 203 -6.90 10.89 13.11
N ALA A 204 -6.71 11.56 14.25
CA ALA A 204 -7.42 12.80 14.58
C ALA A 204 -7.13 13.90 13.56
N TRP A 205 -5.84 14.15 13.28
CA TRP A 205 -5.42 15.16 12.30
C TRP A 205 -5.91 14.85 10.88
N ALA A 206 -5.90 13.57 10.48
CA ALA A 206 -6.43 13.15 9.19
C ALA A 206 -7.94 13.36 9.08
N ALA A 207 -8.69 13.11 10.17
CA ALA A 207 -10.12 13.40 10.25
C ALA A 207 -10.39 14.91 10.09
N ASP A 208 -9.63 15.75 10.82
CA ASP A 208 -9.76 17.21 10.74
C ASP A 208 -9.45 17.77 9.35
N CYS A 209 -8.54 17.13 8.62
CA CYS A 209 -8.31 17.44 7.20
C CYS A 209 -9.52 17.08 6.35
N ALA A 210 -9.96 15.82 6.39
CA ALA A 210 -11.02 15.30 5.52
C ALA A 210 -12.38 15.96 5.77
N GLU A 211 -12.72 16.28 7.01
CA GLU A 211 -14.01 16.89 7.37
C GLU A 211 -14.23 18.25 6.70
N ARG A 212 -13.15 19.00 6.42
CA ARG A 212 -13.25 20.31 5.74
C ARG A 212 -13.89 20.25 4.37
N VAL A 213 -13.78 19.11 3.69
CA VAL A 213 -14.26 18.93 2.33
C VAL A 213 -15.43 17.95 2.24
N LEU A 214 -15.88 17.40 3.37
CA LEU A 214 -16.99 16.45 3.41
C LEU A 214 -18.26 17.04 2.78
N HIS A 215 -18.56 18.32 3.04
CA HIS A 215 -19.68 19.03 2.43
C HIS A 215 -19.69 19.03 0.89
N LEU A 216 -18.51 18.94 0.25
CA LEU A 216 -18.42 18.86 -1.22
C LEU A 216 -18.92 17.52 -1.74
N PHE A 217 -18.73 16.43 -0.98
CA PHE A 217 -19.30 15.14 -1.31
C PHE A 217 -20.80 15.10 -0.99
N GLU A 218 -21.20 15.61 0.17
CA GLU A 218 -22.60 15.63 0.60
C GLU A 218 -23.50 16.48 -0.31
N ALA A 219 -22.94 17.50 -0.98
CA ALA A 219 -23.66 18.26 -1.99
C ALA A 219 -23.92 17.46 -3.28
N ASP A 220 -23.01 16.56 -3.66
CA ASP A 220 -23.11 15.71 -4.86
C ASP A 220 -23.97 14.46 -4.61
N ALA A 221 -23.83 13.85 -3.43
CA ALA A 221 -24.55 12.64 -3.03
C ALA A 221 -25.11 12.76 -1.59
N PRO A 222 -26.19 13.54 -1.36
CA PRO A 222 -26.70 13.82 -0.01
C PRO A 222 -27.15 12.60 0.80
N ALA A 223 -27.59 11.54 0.11
CA ALA A 223 -28.06 10.31 0.73
C ALA A 223 -26.94 9.29 1.02
N ASP A 224 -25.72 9.51 0.51
CA ASP A 224 -24.59 8.60 0.72
C ASP A 224 -23.80 9.01 1.96
N THR A 225 -23.87 8.19 3.00
CA THR A 225 -23.23 8.44 4.30
C THR A 225 -21.82 7.91 4.39
N ARG A 226 -21.33 7.12 3.41
CA ARG A 226 -20.09 6.34 3.54
C ARG A 226 -18.85 7.21 3.86
N PRO A 227 -18.63 8.40 3.26
CA PRO A 227 -17.51 9.26 3.65
C PRO A 227 -17.64 9.86 5.05
N ARG A 228 -18.86 10.20 5.49
CA ARG A 228 -19.11 10.71 6.84
C ARG A 228 -18.83 9.62 7.88
N GLU A 229 -19.32 8.41 7.63
CA GLU A 229 -19.09 7.25 8.50
C GLU A 229 -17.59 6.92 8.63
N ALA A 230 -16.80 7.08 7.56
CA ALA A 230 -15.35 6.92 7.61
C ALA A 230 -14.67 7.96 8.51
N ILE A 231 -15.07 9.24 8.41
CA ILE A 231 -14.56 10.33 9.26
C ILE A 231 -14.95 10.10 10.73
N GLU A 232 -16.21 9.74 10.99
CA GLU A 232 -16.67 9.41 12.33
C GLU A 232 -15.93 8.20 12.91
N GLY A 233 -15.72 7.16 12.10
CA GLY A 233 -14.95 5.99 12.46
C GLY A 233 -13.54 6.34 12.92
N ILE A 234 -12.80 7.12 12.13
CA ILE A 234 -11.43 7.51 12.49
C ILE A 234 -11.41 8.42 13.74
N ARG A 235 -12.42 9.29 13.93
CA ARG A 235 -12.55 10.09 15.17
C ARG A 235 -12.80 9.22 16.40
N ARG A 236 -13.61 8.16 16.28
CA ARG A 236 -13.83 7.17 17.35
C ARG A 236 -12.56 6.39 17.67
N TYR A 237 -11.80 5.99 16.65
CA TYR A 237 -10.50 5.35 16.86
C TYR A 237 -9.51 6.30 17.56
N ALA A 238 -9.42 7.55 17.10
CA ALA A 238 -8.53 8.55 17.68
C ALA A 238 -8.84 8.83 19.16
N ARG A 239 -10.11 8.74 19.57
CA ARG A 239 -10.56 8.83 20.97
C ARG A 239 -10.41 7.52 21.77
N GLY A 240 -9.94 6.45 21.14
CA GLY A 240 -9.78 5.13 21.77
C GLY A 240 -11.07 4.35 21.96
N GLU A 241 -12.17 4.75 21.33
CA GLU A 241 -13.50 4.15 21.51
C GLU A 241 -13.70 2.86 20.72
N ILE A 242 -12.97 2.69 19.62
CA ILE A 242 -12.97 1.49 18.79
C ILE A 242 -11.55 1.04 18.48
N PRO A 243 -11.31 -0.27 18.33
CA PRO A 243 -10.03 -0.77 17.83
C PRO A 243 -9.86 -0.43 16.34
N ARG A 244 -8.68 -0.73 15.76
CA ARG A 244 -8.39 -0.49 14.34
C ARG A 244 -9.32 -1.25 13.38
N GLY A 245 -9.68 -2.50 13.72
CA GLY A 245 -10.38 -3.44 12.83
C GLY A 245 -11.60 -2.86 12.06
N PRO A 246 -12.55 -2.19 12.72
CA PRO A 246 -13.72 -1.59 12.08
C PRO A 246 -13.42 -0.46 11.07
N LEU A 247 -12.22 0.14 11.07
CA LEU A 247 -11.88 1.22 10.14
C LEU A 247 -11.71 0.74 8.70
N ARG A 248 -11.23 -0.50 8.50
CA ARG A 248 -11.01 -1.08 7.16
C ARG A 248 -12.27 -1.08 6.29
N PRO A 249 -13.42 -1.65 6.72
CA PRO A 249 -14.64 -1.59 5.92
C PRO A 249 -15.14 -0.15 5.70
N LEU A 250 -14.98 0.76 6.68
CA LEU A 250 -15.37 2.17 6.53
C LEU A 250 -14.53 2.89 5.46
N ALA A 251 -13.22 2.67 5.46
CA ALA A 251 -12.33 3.19 4.43
C ALA A 251 -12.72 2.65 3.04
N HIS A 252 -13.01 1.34 2.94
CA HIS A 252 -13.51 0.73 1.69
C HIS A 252 -14.81 1.34 1.20
N ALA A 253 -15.76 1.56 2.10
CA ALA A 253 -17.04 2.18 1.78
C ALA A 253 -16.85 3.60 1.25
N ALA A 254 -16.06 4.45 1.92
CA ALA A 254 -15.80 5.82 1.47
C ALA A 254 -15.09 5.88 0.10
N LEU A 255 -14.23 4.91 -0.21
CA LEU A 255 -13.59 4.85 -1.53
C LEU A 255 -14.44 4.20 -2.62
N ALA A 256 -15.40 3.36 -2.26
CA ALA A 256 -16.47 2.98 -3.18
C ALA A 256 -17.32 4.20 -3.54
N ALA A 257 -17.75 4.98 -2.55
CA ALA A 257 -18.42 6.27 -2.74
C ALA A 257 -17.61 7.22 -3.65
N ALA A 258 -16.29 7.30 -3.45
CA ALA A 258 -15.43 8.09 -4.33
C ALA A 258 -15.41 7.65 -5.80
N ARG A 259 -15.64 6.36 -6.09
CA ARG A 259 -15.72 5.85 -7.48
C ARG A 259 -17.10 6.09 -8.10
N GLU A 260 -18.12 6.22 -7.27
CA GLU A 260 -19.51 6.40 -7.66
C GLU A 260 -19.92 7.88 -7.75
N ALA A 261 -19.13 8.79 -7.16
CA ALA A 261 -19.36 10.24 -7.19
C ALA A 261 -19.35 10.82 -8.62
N GLY A 262 -20.26 11.76 -8.87
CA GLY A 262 -20.40 12.42 -10.17
C GLY A 262 -19.44 13.59 -10.36
N ALA A 263 -19.13 14.31 -9.28
CA ALA A 263 -18.22 15.46 -9.32
C ALA A 263 -16.75 15.09 -8.98
N PRO A 264 -15.75 15.64 -9.68
CA PRO A 264 -14.34 15.47 -9.31
C PRO A 264 -13.99 15.97 -7.89
N ALA A 265 -14.64 17.06 -7.44
CA ALA A 265 -14.46 17.58 -6.09
C ALA A 265 -15.03 16.62 -5.03
N ALA A 266 -16.20 16.02 -5.28
CA ALA A 266 -16.81 15.00 -4.44
C ALA A 266 -15.95 13.72 -4.40
N THR A 267 -15.43 13.29 -5.55
CA THR A 267 -14.47 12.16 -5.64
C THR A 267 -13.26 12.38 -4.74
N ALA A 268 -12.64 13.57 -4.80
CA ALA A 268 -11.48 13.90 -3.97
C ALA A 268 -11.84 14.00 -2.48
N ALA A 269 -13.01 14.55 -2.13
CA ALA A 269 -13.48 14.61 -0.75
C ALA A 269 -13.72 13.22 -0.15
N ALA A 270 -14.40 12.32 -0.88
CA ALA A 270 -14.58 10.94 -0.45
C ALA A 270 -13.25 10.17 -0.35
N ARG A 271 -12.27 10.49 -1.23
CA ARG A 271 -10.90 9.98 -1.07
C ARG A 271 -10.21 10.46 0.19
N ALA A 272 -10.37 11.73 0.55
CA ALA A 272 -9.82 12.26 1.79
C ALA A 272 -10.36 11.48 3.00
N ALA A 273 -11.67 11.25 3.06
CA ALA A 273 -12.33 10.48 4.11
C ALA A 273 -11.83 9.03 4.17
N GLY A 274 -11.79 8.32 3.03
CA GLY A 274 -11.33 6.94 2.98
C GLY A 274 -9.86 6.78 3.37
N TYR A 275 -9.00 7.71 2.96
CA TYR A 275 -7.59 7.71 3.37
C TYR A 275 -7.42 8.08 4.85
N ALA A 276 -8.27 8.96 5.40
CA ALA A 276 -8.24 9.27 6.83
C ALA A 276 -8.49 8.02 7.68
N ALA A 277 -9.53 7.25 7.35
CA ALA A 277 -9.83 5.97 7.99
C ALA A 277 -8.73 4.91 7.78
N ALA A 278 -7.93 5.01 6.72
CA ALA A 278 -6.82 4.09 6.45
C ALA A 278 -5.52 4.45 7.20
N THR A 279 -5.39 5.66 7.75
CA THR A 279 -4.14 6.12 8.40
C THR A 279 -3.59 5.21 9.51
N PRO A 280 -4.39 4.53 10.35
CA PRO A 280 -3.86 3.67 11.43
C PRO A 280 -3.23 2.37 10.95
N TYR A 281 -3.30 2.07 9.65
CA TYR A 281 -2.62 0.95 9.01
C TYR A 281 -1.24 1.35 8.48
N ILE A 282 -0.61 2.38 9.07
CA ILE A 282 0.77 2.73 8.76
C ILE A 282 1.76 1.78 9.43
N HIS A 283 2.79 1.36 8.68
CA HIS A 283 3.87 0.50 9.18
C HIS A 283 5.22 1.19 9.02
N ALA A 284 6.11 0.89 9.97
CA ALA A 284 7.48 1.42 9.98
C ALA A 284 8.40 0.79 8.92
N LEU A 285 7.90 -0.12 8.07
CA LEU A 285 8.70 -0.76 7.04
C LEU A 285 8.90 0.16 5.82
N ALA A 286 9.96 0.97 5.91
CA ALA A 286 10.92 1.53 4.93
C ALA A 286 10.57 1.68 3.44
N SER A 287 9.33 1.55 3.01
CA SER A 287 8.94 1.82 1.63
C SER A 287 8.48 3.29 1.51
N PRO A 288 8.92 4.03 0.47
CA PRO A 288 8.43 5.38 0.17
C PRO A 288 6.91 5.49 -0.04
N HIS A 289 6.19 4.36 -0.08
CA HIS A 289 4.74 4.33 -0.15
C HIS A 289 4.09 4.68 1.19
N GLN A 290 4.72 4.39 2.33
CA GLN A 290 4.14 4.58 3.66
C GLN A 290 3.86 6.06 4.00
N SER A 291 4.70 6.99 3.53
CA SER A 291 4.44 8.42 3.71
C SER A 291 3.18 8.89 2.97
N ASN A 292 2.70 8.15 1.96
CA ASN A 292 1.41 8.46 1.35
C ASN A 292 0.25 8.24 2.30
N HIS A 293 0.31 7.24 3.18
CA HIS A 293 -0.77 7.00 4.14
C HIS A 293 -0.91 8.17 5.10
N VAL A 294 0.22 8.74 5.53
CA VAL A 294 0.24 9.95 6.37
C VAL A 294 -0.35 11.13 5.61
N LEU A 295 0.14 11.40 4.40
CA LEU A 295 -0.09 12.67 3.72
C LEU A 295 -1.36 12.72 2.86
N ALA A 296 -1.88 11.57 2.43
CA ALA A 296 -2.98 11.50 1.47
C ALA A 296 -4.29 12.18 1.92
N PRO A 297 -4.73 12.14 3.19
CA PRO A 297 -5.95 12.83 3.62
C PRO A 297 -5.86 14.34 3.37
N ALA A 298 -4.77 14.98 3.79
CA ALA A 298 -4.53 16.40 3.58
C ALA A 298 -4.37 16.76 2.09
N VAL A 299 -3.67 15.93 1.31
CA VAL A 299 -3.48 16.16 -0.14
C VAL A 299 -4.79 16.05 -0.91
N GLN A 300 -5.65 15.08 -0.58
CA GLN A 300 -6.97 14.95 -1.22
C GLN A 300 -7.92 16.07 -0.79
N THR A 301 -7.81 16.55 0.45
CA THR A 301 -8.53 17.74 0.93
C THR A 301 -8.15 18.97 0.08
N ALA A 302 -6.85 19.21 -0.12
CA ALA A 302 -6.37 20.28 -0.99
C ALA A 302 -6.88 20.13 -2.43
N ARG A 303 -6.85 18.92 -3.00
CA ARG A 303 -7.36 18.66 -4.35
C ARG A 303 -8.87 18.85 -4.47
N ALA A 304 -9.66 18.47 -3.48
CA ALA A 304 -11.09 18.69 -3.48
C ALA A 304 -11.43 20.19 -3.54
N ARG A 305 -10.69 21.02 -2.78
CA ARG A 305 -10.82 22.48 -2.83
C ARG A 305 -10.44 23.09 -4.19
N GLU A 306 -9.32 22.66 -4.77
CA GLU A 306 -8.92 23.12 -6.11
C GLU A 306 -9.98 22.78 -7.15
N LEU A 307 -10.47 21.53 -7.15
CA LEU A 307 -11.48 21.07 -8.11
C LEU A 307 -12.83 21.79 -7.95
N ALA A 308 -13.21 22.16 -6.72
CA ALA A 308 -14.41 22.95 -6.49
C ALA A 308 -14.26 24.41 -6.96
N ALA A 309 -13.06 25.00 -6.79
CA ALA A 309 -12.76 26.34 -7.24
C ALA A 309 -12.67 26.44 -8.77
N ASP A 310 -12.04 25.45 -9.42
CA ASP A 310 -11.90 25.38 -10.88
C ASP A 310 -13.27 25.29 -11.59
N GLY A 311 -14.26 24.65 -10.95
CA GLY A 311 -15.65 24.59 -11.42
C GLY A 311 -16.43 25.90 -11.32
N SER A 312 -15.91 26.90 -10.59
CA SER A 312 -16.56 28.21 -10.34
C SER A 312 -15.96 29.37 -11.16
N SER A 313 -14.96 29.07 -12.01
CA SER A 313 -14.23 29.95 -12.95
C SER A 313 -13.20 30.96 -12.39
N GLY A 314 -12.08 31.07 -13.11
CA GLY A 314 -11.37 32.33 -13.38
C GLY A 314 -10.14 32.70 -12.54
N THR A 315 -8.95 32.32 -13.02
CA THR A 315 -7.63 32.99 -12.87
C THR A 315 -7.33 33.74 -11.55
N GLY A 316 -6.36 33.23 -10.80
CA GLY A 316 -5.68 34.01 -9.76
C GLY A 316 -4.23 33.58 -9.56
N THR A 317 -3.30 34.51 -9.73
CA THR A 317 -1.87 34.42 -9.38
C THR A 317 -1.62 34.54 -7.86
N GLY A 318 -2.57 34.05 -7.04
CA GLY A 318 -2.42 33.91 -5.59
C GLY A 318 -2.19 32.45 -5.20
N ASP A 319 -1.91 32.19 -3.92
CA ASP A 319 -1.90 30.81 -3.40
C ASP A 319 -3.24 30.14 -3.74
N SER A 320 -3.17 29.03 -4.47
CA SER A 320 -4.35 28.26 -4.84
C SER A 320 -5.10 27.80 -3.59
N CYS A 321 -6.41 27.53 -3.69
CA CYS A 321 -7.17 26.97 -2.57
C CYS A 321 -6.52 25.68 -2.02
N GLY A 322 -5.83 24.90 -2.86
CA GLY A 322 -5.05 23.75 -2.41
C GLY A 322 -3.82 24.11 -1.58
N ASP A 323 -3.09 25.17 -1.93
CA ASP A 323 -1.92 25.61 -1.16
C ASP A 323 -2.32 26.15 0.22
N LEU A 324 -3.47 26.84 0.32
CA LEU A 324 -4.06 27.25 1.59
C LEU A 324 -4.38 26.05 2.50
N GLU A 325 -4.94 24.98 1.94
CA GLU A 325 -5.22 23.76 2.70
C GLU A 325 -3.94 23.04 3.16
N ILE A 326 -2.89 23.02 2.33
CA ILE A 326 -1.59 22.48 2.74
C ILE A 326 -0.97 23.31 3.86
N ARG A 327 -0.99 24.65 3.77
CA ARG A 327 -0.50 25.52 4.86
C ARG A 327 -1.23 25.26 6.16
N ARG A 328 -2.56 25.14 6.12
CA ARG A 328 -3.37 24.81 7.30
C ARG A 328 -3.02 23.43 7.86
N ALA A 329 -2.86 22.42 7.00
CA ALA A 329 -2.50 21.07 7.42
C ALA A 329 -1.14 21.03 8.14
N ILE A 330 -0.16 21.84 7.68
CA ILE A 330 1.15 22.01 8.33
C ILE A 330 1.01 22.67 9.71
N GLU A 331 0.25 23.76 9.79
CA GLU A 331 0.04 24.52 11.03
C GLU A 331 -0.63 23.68 12.13
N HIS A 332 -1.57 22.81 11.76
CA HIS A 332 -2.34 22.00 12.69
C HIS A 332 -1.79 20.57 12.87
N ALA A 333 -0.65 20.24 12.25
CA ALA A 333 -0.07 18.90 12.38
C ALA A 333 0.46 18.66 13.80
N PRO A 334 0.01 17.61 14.51
CA PRO A 334 0.52 17.30 15.83
C PRO A 334 1.97 16.80 15.75
N PRO A 335 2.75 16.91 16.85
CA PRO A 335 4.14 16.42 16.89
C PRO A 335 4.30 14.97 16.44
N ALA A 336 3.32 14.11 16.74
CA ALA A 336 3.32 12.71 16.29
C ALA A 336 3.38 12.55 14.77
N VAL A 337 2.72 13.43 14.00
CA VAL A 337 2.76 13.36 12.52
C VAL A 337 4.18 13.63 12.01
N ARG A 338 4.86 14.62 12.59
CA ARG A 338 6.26 14.92 12.27
C ARG A 338 7.19 13.78 12.68
N GLY A 339 6.99 13.24 13.89
CA GLY A 339 7.74 12.09 14.40
C GLY A 339 7.58 10.83 13.55
N ILE A 340 6.38 10.56 13.06
CA ILE A 340 6.11 9.46 12.11
C ILE A 340 6.83 9.71 10.79
N LEU A 341 6.72 10.90 10.21
CA LEU A 341 7.35 11.20 8.91
C LEU A 341 8.88 11.14 8.98
N ALA A 342 9.50 11.60 10.08
CA ALA A 342 10.93 11.50 10.31
C ALA A 342 11.47 10.06 10.25
N GLN A 343 10.63 9.08 10.61
CA GLN A 343 10.97 7.65 10.55
C GLN A 343 10.79 7.04 9.14
N LEU A 344 10.15 7.75 8.21
CA LEU A 344 9.85 7.27 6.86
C LEU A 344 10.78 7.90 5.83
N PRO A 345 11.16 7.18 4.75
CA PRO A 345 12.01 7.73 3.71
C PRO A 345 11.36 8.93 3.02
N ALA A 346 12.11 10.02 2.90
CA ALA A 346 11.69 11.24 2.19
C ALA A 346 11.47 10.96 0.70
N ARG A 347 10.59 11.74 0.06
CA ARG A 347 10.30 11.59 -1.37
C ARG A 347 10.77 12.79 -2.19
N GLY A 348 11.30 12.48 -3.38
CA GLY A 348 11.57 13.49 -4.40
C GLY A 348 10.29 14.07 -5.01
N PRO A 349 10.38 15.24 -5.66
CA PRO A 349 9.25 15.91 -6.27
C PRO A 349 8.66 15.08 -7.43
N GLY A 350 7.32 15.04 -7.53
CA GLY A 350 6.62 14.47 -8.68
C GLY A 350 6.10 15.54 -9.65
N ARG A 351 5.43 15.11 -10.71
CA ARG A 351 5.01 15.99 -11.83
C ARG A 351 3.53 16.36 -11.78
N SER A 352 2.70 15.57 -11.11
CA SER A 352 1.27 15.87 -10.96
C SER A 352 1.01 16.89 -9.86
N ARG A 353 -0.11 17.63 -9.94
CA ARG A 353 -0.47 18.62 -8.90
C ARG A 353 -0.55 17.99 -7.50
N ALA A 354 -1.10 16.79 -7.38
CA ALA A 354 -1.16 16.05 -6.12
C ALA A 354 0.24 15.68 -5.58
N GLU A 355 1.19 15.35 -6.46
CA GLU A 355 2.58 15.08 -6.05
C GLU A 355 3.31 16.35 -5.60
N VAL A 356 3.06 17.48 -6.24
CA VAL A 356 3.61 18.78 -5.82
C VAL A 356 3.09 19.16 -4.43
N LEU A 357 1.78 19.08 -4.22
CA LEU A 357 1.15 19.33 -2.91
C LEU A 357 1.71 18.39 -1.83
N ARG A 358 1.84 17.10 -2.15
CA ARG A 358 2.40 16.10 -1.24
C ARG A 358 3.85 16.37 -0.91
N HIS A 359 4.69 16.71 -1.89
CA HIS A 359 6.11 17.00 -1.66
C HIS A 359 6.28 18.25 -0.79
N ARG A 360 5.49 19.30 -1.02
CA ARG A 360 5.46 20.50 -0.17
C ARG A 360 5.10 20.16 1.27
N LEU A 361 4.05 19.35 1.46
CA LEU A 361 3.61 18.91 2.79
C LEU A 361 4.66 18.02 3.48
N ASP A 362 5.24 17.05 2.76
CA ASP A 362 6.29 16.16 3.28
C ASP A 362 7.53 16.95 3.72
N ALA A 363 8.00 17.90 2.90
CA ALA A 363 9.14 18.74 3.24
C ALA A 363 8.87 19.59 4.49
N ALA A 364 7.75 20.33 4.52
CA ALA A 364 7.44 21.25 5.63
C ALA A 364 7.13 20.56 6.96
N LEU A 365 6.73 19.28 6.94
CA LEU A 365 6.52 18.49 8.16
C LEU A 365 7.80 17.81 8.67
N ARG A 366 8.86 17.78 7.86
CA ARG A 366 10.17 17.24 8.22
C ARG A 366 11.15 18.30 8.71
N ASP A 367 10.96 19.54 8.28
CA ASP A 367 11.64 20.73 8.81
C ASP A 367 11.22 21.03 10.26
#